data_AF-A0A7K0SZF7-F1
#
_entry.id   AF-A0A7K0SZF7-F1
#
_cell.length_a   1.000
_cell.length_b   1.000
_cell.length_c   1.000
_cell.angle_alpha   90.00
_cell.angle_beta   90.00
_cell.angle_gamma   90.00
#
_symmetry.space_group_name_H-M   'P 1'
#
loop_
_entity.id
_entity.type
_entity.pdbx_description
1 polymer ?
#
loop_
_entity_poly.entity_id
_entity_poly.type
_entity_poly.pdbx_seq_one_letter_code
_entity_poly.pdbx_strand_id
1 'polypeptide(L)'
;MRRSKSLMCLAIIASLTLAATPAIAKPKPTLAEIEAAKQAEAAKKAAADAAAKKLAAANLTLKQLTARANAAQALYLKAKKELEIATAQANAAAKHAAETAAAVAEAHRVIGKLAANAYILGGNMSDIQPLLSSDGPQDLIDQLSTLNTLGARNTTALERYKAAEIIAKAAKKKADEAKAVQVVATAKVAATKKIADDAQALQQREVNKLRAVQDKLIKELANARNVRITL
;
A
#
# COMPACT_ATOMS: atom_id res chain seq x y z
N MET A 1 22.30 -24.36 -25.24
CA MET A 1 21.63 -23.05 -25.14
C MET A 1 22.66 -21.96 -24.92
N ARG A 2 22.65 -20.94 -25.78
CA ARG A 2 23.69 -19.92 -26.00
C ARG A 2 23.85 -18.96 -24.82
N ARG A 3 25.10 -18.80 -24.37
CA ARG A 3 25.68 -17.55 -23.82
C ARG A 3 26.98 -17.30 -24.59
N SER A 4 27.04 -16.24 -25.41
CA SER A 4 28.28 -15.75 -26.04
C SER A 4 28.60 -14.39 -25.40
N LYS A 5 29.56 -14.28 -24.48
CA LYS A 5 31.02 -14.28 -24.63
C LYS A 5 31.54 -13.15 -25.55
N SER A 6 32.11 -12.16 -24.84
CA SER A 6 32.99 -11.10 -25.29
C SER A 6 34.32 -11.67 -25.82
N LEU A 7 35.05 -10.80 -26.56
CA LEU A 7 36.40 -10.93 -27.16
C LEU A 7 36.44 -11.42 -28.62
N MET A 8 36.79 -10.50 -29.52
CA MET A 8 37.64 -10.81 -30.67
C MET A 8 38.39 -9.55 -31.14
N CYS A 9 39.72 -9.62 -31.08
CA CYS A 9 40.64 -8.71 -31.76
C CYS A 9 40.55 -8.89 -33.27
N LEU A 10 40.77 -7.84 -34.07
CA LEU A 10 41.41 -7.98 -35.38
C LEU A 10 42.06 -6.67 -35.81
N ALA A 11 43.37 -6.71 -35.98
CA ALA A 11 44.16 -5.73 -36.71
C ALA A 11 44.09 -6.04 -38.21
N ILE A 12 43.86 -5.04 -39.06
CA ILE A 12 44.21 -5.08 -40.50
C ILE A 12 44.79 -3.72 -40.89
N ILE A 13 46.03 -3.77 -41.38
CA ILE A 13 46.85 -2.71 -41.96
C ILE A 13 46.42 -2.51 -43.43
N ALA A 14 46.32 -1.28 -43.92
CA ALA A 14 46.33 -1.00 -45.35
C ALA A 14 46.87 0.41 -45.67
N SER A 15 48.18 0.46 -45.94
CA SER A 15 48.84 1.21 -47.01
C SER A 15 48.36 2.63 -47.35
N LEU A 16 49.09 3.61 -46.81
CA LEU A 16 49.21 4.96 -47.33
C LEU A 16 49.97 4.91 -48.68
N THR A 17 49.26 4.78 -49.79
CA THR A 17 49.84 4.99 -51.14
C THR A 17 49.34 6.34 -51.65
N LEU A 18 50.28 7.27 -51.75
CA LEU A 18 50.06 8.62 -52.27
C LEU A 18 50.01 8.55 -53.80
N ALA A 19 48.84 8.26 -54.36
CA ALA A 19 48.59 8.53 -55.77
C ALA A 19 48.30 10.03 -55.93
N ALA A 20 49.31 10.76 -56.39
CA ALA A 20 49.20 12.17 -56.77
C ALA A 20 48.23 12.31 -57.95
N THR A 21 46.97 12.63 -57.64
CA THR A 21 46.06 13.26 -58.62
C THR A 21 46.36 14.76 -58.63
N PRO A 22 46.32 15.43 -59.80
CA PRO A 22 46.65 16.84 -59.88
C PRO A 22 45.69 17.64 -59.01
N ALA A 23 46.26 18.33 -58.03
CA ALA A 23 45.56 19.25 -57.17
C ALA A 23 44.97 20.39 -58.01
N ILE A 24 43.68 20.31 -58.30
CA ILE A 24 42.91 21.50 -58.63
C ILE A 24 42.90 22.33 -57.34
N ALA A 25 43.74 23.35 -57.32
CA ALA A 25 43.85 24.29 -56.21
C ALA A 25 42.49 24.96 -56.02
N LYS A 26 41.72 24.49 -55.02
CA LYS A 26 40.68 25.31 -54.42
C LYS A 26 41.35 26.60 -53.92
N PRO A 27 40.75 27.78 -54.14
CA PRO A 27 41.34 29.04 -53.70
C PRO A 27 41.72 28.95 -52.22
N LYS A 28 42.89 29.49 -51.84
CA LYS A 28 43.26 29.62 -50.42
C LYS A 28 42.11 30.31 -49.67
N PRO A 29 41.64 29.76 -48.54
CA PRO A 29 40.58 30.40 -47.77
C PRO A 29 41.03 31.81 -47.41
N THR A 30 40.20 32.78 -47.77
CA THR A 30 40.42 34.20 -47.47
C THR A 30 40.37 34.41 -45.96
N LEU A 31 41.08 35.42 -45.44
CA LEU A 31 41.07 35.74 -44.00
C LEU A 31 39.64 35.89 -43.44
N ALA A 32 38.72 36.41 -44.25
CA ALA A 32 37.29 36.51 -43.95
C ALA A 32 36.60 35.15 -43.73
N GLU A 33 36.97 34.11 -44.50
CA GLU A 33 36.42 32.75 -44.35
C GLU A 33 36.95 32.05 -43.10
N ILE A 34 38.21 32.27 -42.74
CA ILE A 34 38.81 31.73 -41.50
C ILE A 34 38.18 32.40 -40.27
N GLU A 35 37.96 33.71 -40.33
CA GLU A 35 37.35 34.48 -39.26
C GLU A 35 35.86 34.15 -39.09
N ALA A 36 35.13 33.97 -40.20
CA ALA A 36 33.75 33.47 -40.21
C ALA A 36 33.65 32.04 -39.64
N ALA A 37 34.59 31.15 -39.99
CA ALA A 37 34.64 29.79 -39.43
C ALA A 37 34.94 29.79 -37.92
N LYS A 38 35.86 30.66 -37.45
CA LYS A 38 36.11 30.86 -36.01
C LYS A 38 34.90 31.41 -35.26
N GLN A 39 34.20 32.38 -35.84
CA GLN A 39 32.96 32.90 -35.24
C GLN A 39 31.85 31.83 -35.20
N ALA A 40 31.71 31.04 -36.25
CA ALA A 40 30.76 29.91 -36.29
C ALA A 40 31.11 28.83 -35.25
N GLU A 41 32.40 28.55 -35.03
CA GLU A 41 32.85 27.62 -33.99
C GLU A 41 32.62 28.17 -32.57
N ALA A 42 32.91 29.45 -32.33
CA ALA A 42 32.62 30.11 -31.06
C ALA A 42 31.11 30.14 -30.75
N ALA A 43 30.26 30.41 -31.75
CA ALA A 43 28.81 30.35 -31.62
C ALA A 43 28.32 28.93 -31.30
N LYS A 44 28.89 27.89 -31.94
CA LYS A 44 28.59 26.48 -31.64
C LYS A 44 29.00 26.09 -30.22
N LYS A 45 30.17 26.55 -29.76
CA LYS A 45 30.63 26.31 -28.38
C LYS A 45 29.70 26.98 -27.36
N ALA A 46 29.30 28.24 -27.59
CA ALA A 46 28.35 28.93 -26.74
C ALA A 46 26.97 28.23 -26.68
N ALA A 47 26.49 27.71 -27.81
CA ALA A 47 25.25 26.93 -27.87
C ALA A 47 25.37 25.61 -27.09
N ALA A 48 26.49 24.91 -27.21
CA ALA A 48 26.77 23.68 -26.46
C ALA A 48 26.85 23.93 -24.94
N ASP A 49 27.52 25.01 -24.52
CA ASP A 49 27.62 25.37 -23.10
C ASP A 49 26.26 25.78 -22.52
N ALA A 50 25.44 26.53 -23.27
CA ALA A 50 24.08 26.87 -22.87
C ALA A 50 23.19 25.64 -22.74
N ALA A 51 23.34 24.67 -23.64
CA ALA A 51 22.65 23.40 -23.59
C ALA A 51 23.09 22.51 -22.43
N ALA A 52 24.40 22.44 -22.14
CA ALA A 52 24.95 21.73 -21.00
C ALA A 52 24.40 22.29 -19.68
N LYS A 53 24.31 23.62 -19.54
CA LYS A 53 23.68 24.27 -18.39
C LYS A 53 22.19 23.91 -18.26
N LYS A 54 21.43 23.92 -19.36
CA LYS A 54 20.01 23.51 -19.36
C LYS A 54 19.83 22.04 -18.95
N LEU A 55 20.67 21.14 -19.48
CA LEU A 55 20.67 19.72 -19.11
C LEU A 55 21.04 19.52 -17.64
N ALA A 56 22.03 20.23 -17.12
CA ALA A 56 22.44 20.15 -15.72
C ALA A 56 21.30 20.58 -14.78
N ALA A 57 20.63 21.70 -15.08
CA ALA A 57 19.48 22.17 -14.32
C ALA A 57 18.31 21.16 -14.34
N ALA A 58 17.95 20.66 -15.53
CA ALA A 58 16.87 19.68 -15.66
C ALA A 58 17.21 18.33 -14.99
N ASN A 59 18.47 17.89 -15.04
CA ASN A 59 18.92 16.70 -14.29
C ASN A 59 18.82 16.90 -12.77
N LEU A 60 19.12 18.10 -12.27
CA LEU A 60 18.93 18.42 -10.85
C LEU A 60 17.45 18.35 -10.47
N THR A 61 16.56 18.95 -11.28
CA THR A 61 15.11 18.85 -11.09
C THR A 61 14.63 17.41 -11.12
N LEU A 62 15.11 16.59 -12.06
CA LEU A 62 14.78 15.17 -12.13
C LEU A 62 15.22 14.42 -10.87
N LYS A 63 16.42 14.68 -10.34
CA LYS A 63 16.88 14.06 -9.09
C LYS A 63 15.96 14.40 -7.92
N GLN A 64 15.54 15.67 -7.81
CA GLN A 64 14.60 16.11 -6.78
C GLN A 64 13.23 15.45 -6.92
N LEU A 65 12.68 15.39 -8.14
CA LEU A 65 11.41 14.72 -8.42
C LEU A 65 11.48 13.23 -8.14
N THR A 66 12.59 12.57 -8.48
CA THR A 66 12.83 11.16 -8.19
C THR A 66 12.85 10.90 -6.69
N ALA A 67 13.54 11.74 -5.91
CA ALA A 67 13.55 11.63 -4.45
C ALA A 67 12.14 11.78 -3.86
N ARG A 68 11.34 12.74 -4.36
CA ARG A 68 9.94 12.93 -3.95
C ARG A 68 9.06 11.74 -4.30
N ALA A 69 9.19 11.19 -5.51
CA ALA A 69 8.44 10.01 -5.94
C ALA A 69 8.77 8.79 -5.07
N ASN A 70 10.06 8.56 -4.78
CA ASN A 70 10.49 7.47 -3.91
C ASN A 70 9.96 7.64 -2.48
N ALA A 71 9.99 8.87 -1.93
CA ALA A 71 9.42 9.16 -0.62
C ALA A 71 7.90 8.92 -0.58
N ALA A 72 7.16 9.38 -1.59
CA ALA A 72 5.73 9.15 -1.71
C ALA A 72 5.39 7.66 -1.82
N GLN A 73 6.17 6.91 -2.61
CA GLN A 73 6.01 5.46 -2.73
C GLN A 73 6.27 4.74 -1.40
N ALA A 74 7.30 5.15 -0.65
CA ALA A 74 7.58 4.59 0.67
C ALA A 74 6.42 4.84 1.65
N LEU A 75 5.81 6.02 1.63
CA LEU A 75 4.62 6.34 2.44
C LEU A 75 3.41 5.48 2.04
N TYR A 76 3.19 5.27 0.74
CA TYR A 76 2.12 4.39 0.26
C TYR A 76 2.32 2.95 0.72
N LEU A 77 3.54 2.40 0.60
CA LEU A 77 3.85 1.05 1.08
C LEU A 77 3.70 0.92 2.59
N LYS A 78 4.08 1.95 3.35
CA LYS A 78 3.85 2.00 4.80
C LYS A 78 2.35 1.98 5.12
N ALA A 79 1.55 2.80 4.43
CA ALA A 79 0.10 2.83 4.61
C ALA A 79 -0.54 1.47 4.28
N LYS A 80 -0.07 0.76 3.25
CA LYS A 80 -0.56 -0.60 2.94
C LYS A 80 -0.30 -1.58 4.08
N LYS A 81 0.90 -1.57 4.67
CA LYS A 81 1.23 -2.42 5.82
C LYS A 81 0.38 -2.09 7.04
N GLU A 82 0.15 -0.80 7.30
CA GLU A 82 -0.75 -0.36 8.37
C GLU A 82 -2.19 -0.85 8.13
N LEU A 83 -2.69 -0.82 6.89
CA LEU A 83 -4.00 -1.37 6.53
C LEU A 83 -4.07 -2.88 6.72
N GLU A 84 -3.03 -3.63 6.37
CA GLU A 84 -2.98 -5.08 6.59
C GLU A 84 -3.10 -5.42 8.08
N ILE A 85 -2.34 -4.71 8.93
CA ILE A 85 -2.40 -4.89 10.39
C ILE A 85 -3.80 -4.51 10.92
N ALA A 86 -4.33 -3.36 10.52
CA ALA A 86 -5.65 -2.91 10.96
C ALA A 86 -6.76 -3.88 10.52
N THR A 87 -6.65 -4.45 9.32
CA THR A 87 -7.59 -5.46 8.81
C THR A 87 -7.52 -6.75 9.62
N ALA A 88 -6.32 -7.23 9.94
CA ALA A 88 -6.14 -8.42 10.78
C ALA A 88 -6.74 -8.21 12.18
N GLN A 89 -6.52 -7.03 12.77
CA GLN A 89 -7.08 -6.65 14.07
C GLN A 89 -8.61 -6.55 14.03
N ALA A 90 -9.18 -5.92 13.00
CA ALA A 90 -10.63 -5.83 12.81
C ALA A 90 -11.27 -7.21 12.68
N ASN A 91 -10.66 -8.10 11.89
CA ASN A 91 -11.16 -9.47 11.72
C ASN A 91 -11.08 -10.28 13.02
N ALA A 92 -9.98 -10.17 13.77
CA ALA A 92 -9.83 -10.84 15.05
C ALA A 92 -10.86 -10.33 16.08
N ALA A 93 -11.05 -9.01 16.17
CA ALA A 93 -12.03 -8.41 17.06
C ALA A 93 -13.47 -8.80 16.68
N ALA A 94 -13.79 -8.82 15.38
CA ALA A 94 -15.11 -9.26 14.88
C ALA A 94 -15.38 -10.74 15.21
N LYS A 95 -14.39 -11.61 15.04
CA LYS A 95 -14.51 -13.03 15.43
C LYS A 95 -14.80 -13.17 16.93
N HIS A 96 -14.05 -12.46 17.77
CA HIS A 96 -14.26 -12.50 19.21
C HIS A 96 -15.63 -11.93 19.63
N ALA A 97 -16.09 -10.86 18.96
CA ALA A 97 -17.44 -10.33 19.16
C ALA A 97 -18.53 -11.35 18.78
N ALA A 98 -18.33 -12.12 17.71
CA ALA A 98 -19.26 -13.17 17.32
C ALA A 98 -19.28 -14.34 18.31
N GLU A 99 -18.13 -14.79 18.80
CA GLU A 99 -18.01 -15.85 19.81
C GLU A 99 -18.69 -15.46 21.12
N THR A 100 -18.47 -14.23 21.58
CA THR A 100 -19.07 -13.72 22.82
C THR A 100 -20.57 -13.49 22.67
N ALA A 101 -21.05 -13.04 21.50
CA ALA A 101 -22.48 -12.97 21.21
C ALA A 101 -23.15 -14.35 21.21
N ALA A 102 -22.48 -15.38 20.69
CA ALA A 102 -22.97 -16.76 20.74
C ALA A 102 -23.06 -17.28 22.18
N ALA A 103 -22.08 -16.95 23.03
CA ALA A 103 -22.12 -17.29 24.45
C ALA A 103 -23.31 -16.63 25.18
N VAL A 104 -23.63 -15.37 24.86
CA VAL A 104 -24.82 -14.68 25.38
C VAL A 104 -26.10 -15.37 24.93
N ALA A 105 -26.20 -15.73 23.64
CA ALA A 105 -27.37 -16.43 23.12
C ALA A 105 -27.59 -17.79 23.80
N GLU A 106 -26.52 -18.54 24.06
CA GLU A 106 -26.60 -19.80 24.78
C GLU A 106 -27.01 -19.61 26.24
N ALA A 107 -26.42 -18.63 26.94
CA ALA A 107 -26.81 -18.32 28.32
C ALA A 107 -28.28 -17.87 28.40
N HIS A 108 -28.75 -17.08 27.43
CA HIS A 108 -30.15 -16.67 27.31
C HIS A 108 -31.08 -17.87 27.12
N ARG A 109 -30.69 -18.85 26.29
CA ARG A 109 -31.44 -20.09 26.07
C ARG A 109 -31.54 -20.93 27.35
N VAL A 110 -30.47 -21.02 28.14
CA VAL A 110 -30.49 -21.72 29.44
C VAL A 110 -31.49 -21.07 30.39
N ILE A 111 -31.47 -19.74 30.50
CA ILE A 111 -32.45 -19.00 31.32
C ILE A 111 -33.88 -19.24 30.81
N GLY A 112 -34.11 -19.20 29.50
CA GLY A 112 -35.43 -19.46 28.92
C GLY A 112 -35.96 -20.86 29.25
N LYS A 113 -35.10 -21.89 29.24
CA LYS A 113 -35.47 -23.25 29.67
C LYS A 113 -35.82 -23.33 31.15
N LEU A 114 -35.04 -22.64 32.00
CA LEU A 114 -35.32 -22.58 33.44
C LEU A 114 -36.66 -21.88 33.71
N ALA A 115 -36.94 -20.79 33.01
CA ALA A 115 -38.21 -20.07 33.10
C ALA A 115 -39.40 -20.92 32.63
N ALA A 116 -39.25 -21.64 31.52
CA ALA A 116 -40.29 -22.55 31.02
C ALA A 116 -40.58 -23.68 32.02
N ASN A 117 -39.54 -24.31 32.59
CA ASN A 117 -39.71 -25.35 33.61
C ASN A 117 -40.38 -24.81 34.89
N ALA A 118 -40.02 -23.60 35.32
CA ALA A 118 -40.64 -22.96 36.47
C ALA A 118 -42.12 -22.61 36.22
N TYR A 119 -42.48 -22.19 35.00
CA TYR A 119 -43.86 -21.94 34.60
C TYR A 119 -44.70 -23.22 34.59
N ILE A 120 -44.16 -24.33 34.08
CA ILE A 120 -44.82 -25.64 34.11
C ILE A 120 -45.07 -26.08 35.58
N LEU A 121 -44.07 -25.93 36.45
CA LEU A 121 -44.18 -26.35 37.86
C LEU A 121 -45.09 -25.43 38.70
N GLY A 122 -45.19 -24.14 38.35
CA GLY A 122 -45.99 -23.15 39.10
C GLY A 122 -47.37 -22.85 38.53
N GLY A 123 -47.69 -23.32 37.32
CA GLY A 123 -48.91 -22.97 36.59
C GLY A 123 -50.14 -23.83 36.89
N ASN A 124 -49.96 -24.97 37.56
CA ASN A 124 -51.04 -25.94 37.80
C ASN A 124 -51.13 -26.27 39.29
N MET A 125 -52.26 -25.92 39.93
CA MET A 125 -52.48 -26.16 41.38
C MET A 125 -52.29 -27.64 41.76
N SER A 126 -52.59 -28.56 40.83
CA SER A 126 -52.41 -30.00 41.00
C SER A 126 -50.94 -30.46 41.10
N ASP A 127 -49.98 -29.69 40.58
CA ASP A 127 -48.54 -30.00 40.65
C ASP A 127 -47.88 -29.44 41.92
N ILE A 128 -48.57 -28.50 42.60
CA ILE A 128 -48.24 -27.97 43.94
C ILE A 128 -48.98 -28.75 45.04
N GLN A 129 -49.99 -29.53 44.69
CA GLN A 129 -50.73 -30.39 45.62
C GLN A 129 -49.80 -31.33 46.42
N PRO A 130 -48.77 -31.97 45.83
CA PRO A 130 -47.81 -32.79 46.58
C PRO A 130 -46.90 -31.96 47.52
N LEU A 131 -46.65 -30.67 47.22
CA LEU A 131 -45.95 -29.74 48.12
C LEU A 131 -46.81 -29.37 49.34
N LEU A 132 -48.14 -29.39 49.18
CA LEU A 132 -49.12 -29.08 50.23
C LEU A 132 -49.67 -30.34 50.94
N SER A 133 -49.46 -31.51 50.35
CA SER A 133 -49.96 -32.82 50.81
C SER A 133 -48.81 -33.77 51.19
N SER A 134 -47.58 -33.27 51.38
CA SER A 134 -46.42 -34.09 51.72
C SER A 134 -46.72 -34.97 52.93
N ASP A 135 -46.67 -36.30 52.75
CA ASP A 135 -47.15 -37.30 53.71
C ASP A 135 -46.27 -37.41 54.98
N GLY A 136 -45.20 -36.62 55.09
CA GLY A 136 -44.40 -36.47 56.31
C GLY A 136 -43.36 -35.32 56.25
N PRO A 137 -42.82 -34.88 57.41
CA PRO A 137 -41.86 -33.78 57.51
C PRO A 137 -40.54 -34.00 56.73
N GLN A 138 -40.18 -35.25 56.41
CA GLN A 138 -39.00 -35.57 55.60
C GLN A 138 -39.19 -35.17 54.12
N ASP A 139 -40.36 -35.45 53.54
CA ASP A 139 -40.67 -35.12 52.14
C ASP A 139 -40.69 -33.60 51.92
N LEU A 140 -41.17 -32.86 52.93
CA LEU A 140 -41.18 -31.40 52.96
C LEU A 140 -39.75 -30.81 52.92
N ILE A 141 -38.81 -31.40 53.66
CA ILE A 141 -37.39 -31.01 53.66
C ILE A 141 -36.75 -31.29 52.29
N ASP A 142 -37.02 -32.44 51.70
CA ASP A 142 -36.47 -32.83 50.40
C ASP A 142 -36.98 -31.92 49.26
N GLN A 143 -38.26 -31.51 49.32
CA GLN A 143 -38.83 -30.53 48.40
C GLN A 143 -38.24 -29.12 48.57
N LEU A 144 -38.10 -28.64 49.80
CA LEU A 144 -37.47 -27.35 50.09
C LEU A 144 -36.00 -27.34 49.63
N SER A 145 -35.27 -28.44 49.82
CA SER A 145 -33.91 -28.62 49.32
C SER A 145 -33.84 -28.58 47.79
N THR A 146 -34.80 -29.21 47.11
CA THR A 146 -34.92 -29.19 45.65
C THR A 146 -35.22 -27.79 45.11
N LEU A 147 -36.15 -27.07 45.73
CA LEU A 147 -36.47 -25.67 45.37
C LEU A 147 -35.30 -24.72 45.63
N ASN A 148 -34.60 -24.88 46.76
CA ASN A 148 -33.40 -24.11 47.07
C ASN A 148 -32.29 -24.37 46.03
N THR A 149 -32.09 -25.63 45.64
CA THR A 149 -31.15 -26.02 44.59
C THR A 149 -31.54 -25.42 43.23
N LEU A 150 -32.84 -25.40 42.89
CA LEU A 150 -33.34 -24.78 41.66
C LEU A 150 -33.14 -23.26 41.67
N GLY A 151 -33.46 -22.58 42.78
CA GLY A 151 -33.24 -21.15 42.99
C GLY A 151 -31.77 -20.78 42.85
N ALA A 152 -30.86 -21.54 43.48
CA ALA A 152 -29.43 -21.36 43.35
C ALA A 152 -28.96 -21.50 41.88
N ARG A 153 -29.45 -22.52 41.15
CA ARG A 153 -29.15 -22.71 39.73
C ARG A 153 -29.65 -21.54 38.87
N ASN A 154 -30.84 -21.00 39.15
CA ASN A 154 -31.40 -19.84 38.45
C ASN A 154 -30.54 -18.59 38.67
N THR A 155 -30.15 -18.32 39.91
CA THR A 155 -29.26 -17.18 40.25
C THR A 155 -27.93 -17.30 39.51
N THR A 156 -27.28 -18.48 39.57
CA THR A 156 -26.02 -18.71 38.85
C THR A 156 -26.17 -18.57 37.33
N ALA A 157 -27.28 -19.03 36.74
CA ALA A 157 -27.52 -18.87 35.30
C ALA A 157 -27.68 -17.40 34.90
N LEU A 158 -28.39 -16.61 35.71
CA LEU A 158 -28.56 -15.17 35.50
C LEU A 158 -27.23 -14.41 35.64
N GLU A 159 -26.42 -14.75 36.64
CA GLU A 159 -25.08 -14.16 36.82
C GLU A 159 -24.18 -14.45 35.63
N ARG A 160 -24.16 -15.70 35.15
CA ARG A 160 -23.40 -16.11 33.95
C ARG A 160 -23.85 -15.36 32.70
N TYR A 161 -25.17 -15.18 32.52
CA TYR A 161 -25.70 -14.39 31.41
C TYR A 161 -25.27 -12.93 31.49
N LYS A 162 -25.38 -12.28 32.66
CA LYS A 162 -24.93 -10.89 32.84
C LYS A 162 -23.44 -10.74 32.58
N ALA A 163 -22.62 -11.67 33.06
CA ALA A 163 -21.19 -11.68 32.80
C ALA A 163 -20.89 -11.83 31.29
N ALA A 164 -21.54 -12.77 30.61
CA ALA A 164 -21.42 -12.95 29.16
C ALA A 164 -21.85 -11.68 28.39
N GLU A 165 -22.91 -11.01 28.84
CA GLU A 165 -23.42 -9.80 28.20
C GLU A 165 -22.43 -8.63 28.31
N ILE A 166 -21.80 -8.44 29.47
CA ILE A 166 -20.75 -7.43 29.68
C ILE A 166 -19.58 -7.70 28.73
N ILE A 167 -19.13 -8.95 28.66
CA ILE A 167 -18.02 -9.35 27.78
C ILE A 167 -18.38 -9.11 26.31
N ALA A 168 -19.59 -9.50 25.88
CA ALA A 168 -20.06 -9.32 24.50
C ALA A 168 -20.19 -7.84 24.12
N LYS A 169 -20.71 -6.99 25.02
CA LYS A 169 -20.77 -5.53 24.81
C LYS A 169 -19.37 -4.93 24.64
N ALA A 170 -18.42 -5.33 25.49
CA ALA A 170 -17.03 -4.89 25.38
C ALA A 170 -16.37 -5.38 24.08
N ALA A 171 -16.57 -6.65 23.71
CA ALA A 171 -16.04 -7.23 22.48
C ALA A 171 -16.61 -6.54 21.24
N LYS A 172 -17.92 -6.26 21.22
CA LYS A 172 -18.58 -5.51 20.13
C LYS A 172 -17.99 -4.10 19.99
N LYS A 173 -17.86 -3.35 21.09
CA LYS A 173 -17.25 -2.02 21.07
C LYS A 173 -15.84 -2.06 20.48
N LYS A 174 -15.02 -3.03 20.90
CA LYS A 174 -13.66 -3.22 20.39
C LYS A 174 -13.63 -3.58 18.90
N ALA A 175 -14.59 -4.36 18.42
CA ALA A 175 -14.74 -4.67 17.00
C ALA A 175 -15.10 -3.43 16.17
N ASP A 176 -16.02 -2.61 16.68
CA ASP A 176 -16.41 -1.35 16.03
C ASP A 176 -15.24 -0.36 15.96
N GLU A 177 -14.48 -0.22 17.05
CA GLU A 177 -13.26 0.59 17.11
C GLU A 177 -12.20 0.09 16.11
N ALA A 178 -11.93 -1.22 16.07
CA ALA A 178 -10.97 -1.80 15.13
C ALA A 178 -11.40 -1.61 13.67
N LYS A 179 -12.71 -1.71 13.38
CA LYS A 179 -13.26 -1.41 12.06
C LYS A 179 -13.10 0.06 11.69
N ALA A 180 -13.31 0.99 12.62
CA ALA A 180 -13.06 2.41 12.38
C ALA A 180 -11.58 2.68 12.03
N VAL A 181 -10.65 2.04 12.75
CA VAL A 181 -9.21 2.12 12.45
C VAL A 181 -8.91 1.57 11.05
N GLN A 182 -9.51 0.44 10.66
CA GLN A 182 -9.37 -0.13 9.31
C GLN A 182 -9.85 0.83 8.21
N VAL A 183 -10.98 1.50 8.43
CA VAL A 183 -11.53 2.49 7.47
C VAL A 183 -10.57 3.67 7.32
N VAL A 184 -10.04 4.21 8.42
CA VAL A 184 -9.05 5.28 8.39
C VAL A 184 -7.77 4.85 7.66
N ALA A 185 -7.28 3.64 7.92
CA ALA A 185 -6.12 3.09 7.22
C ALA A 185 -6.37 2.92 5.72
N THR A 186 -7.59 2.52 5.33
CA THR A 186 -7.99 2.39 3.91
C THR A 186 -8.00 3.76 3.22
N ALA A 187 -8.57 4.78 3.88
CA ALA A 187 -8.54 6.16 3.38
C ALA A 187 -7.11 6.69 3.24
N LYS A 188 -6.23 6.37 4.21
CA LYS A 188 -4.80 6.71 4.16
C LYS A 188 -4.08 6.04 2.99
N VAL A 189 -4.37 4.78 2.68
CA VAL A 189 -3.84 4.08 1.50
C VAL A 189 -4.28 4.77 0.22
N ALA A 190 -5.56 5.13 0.10
CA ALA A 190 -6.07 5.83 -1.08
C ALA A 190 -5.41 7.21 -1.27
N ALA A 191 -5.28 7.98 -0.18
CA ALA A 191 -4.64 9.30 -0.22
C ALA A 191 -3.16 9.21 -0.59
N THR A 192 -2.41 8.30 0.03
CA THR A 192 -0.98 8.11 -0.25
C THR A 192 -0.73 7.55 -1.66
N LYS A 193 -1.62 6.69 -2.16
CA LYS A 193 -1.58 6.21 -3.54
C LYS A 193 -1.68 7.36 -4.54
N LYS A 194 -2.65 8.27 -4.34
CA LYS A 194 -2.82 9.44 -5.21
C LYS A 194 -1.55 10.30 -5.24
N ILE A 195 -0.96 10.56 -4.07
CA ILE A 195 0.28 11.34 -3.96
C ILE A 195 1.45 10.62 -4.67
N ALA A 196 1.57 9.31 -4.54
CA ALA A 196 2.59 8.52 -5.23
C ALA A 196 2.41 8.56 -6.75
N ASP A 197 1.18 8.35 -7.23
CA ASP A 197 0.84 8.40 -8.66
C ASP A 197 1.14 9.79 -9.25
N ASP A 198 0.76 10.87 -8.54
CA ASP A 198 1.01 12.26 -8.96
C ASP A 198 2.52 12.57 -9.00
N ALA A 199 3.28 12.13 -7.99
CA ALA A 199 4.73 12.32 -7.95
C ALA A 199 5.44 11.56 -9.08
N GLN A 200 5.01 10.33 -9.37
CA GLN A 200 5.52 9.54 -10.48
C GLN A 200 5.19 10.20 -11.83
N ALA A 201 3.98 10.74 -11.99
CA ALA A 201 3.59 11.46 -13.20
C ALA A 201 4.44 12.71 -13.44
N LEU A 202 4.73 13.48 -12.39
CA LEU A 202 5.63 14.65 -12.47
C LEU A 202 7.05 14.25 -12.85
N GLN A 203 7.58 13.20 -12.22
CA GLN A 203 8.91 12.66 -12.55
C GLN A 203 8.96 12.22 -14.02
N GLN A 204 7.95 11.48 -14.50
CA GLN A 204 7.92 11.00 -15.88
C GLN A 204 7.81 12.13 -16.90
N ARG A 205 7.06 13.20 -16.59
CA ARG A 205 7.02 14.40 -17.43
C ARG A 205 8.41 15.03 -17.57
N GLU A 206 9.17 15.11 -16.49
CA GLU A 206 10.52 15.68 -16.53
C GLU A 206 11.51 14.76 -17.29
N VAL A 207 11.40 13.43 -17.12
CA VAL A 207 12.16 12.46 -17.93
C VAL A 207 11.89 12.66 -19.43
N ASN A 208 10.62 12.81 -19.82
CA ASN A 208 10.24 12.98 -21.22
C ASN A 208 10.78 14.30 -21.80
N LYS A 209 10.75 15.40 -21.03
CA LYS A 209 11.37 16.68 -21.43
C LYS A 209 12.88 16.53 -21.61
N LEU A 210 13.57 15.88 -20.65
CA LEU A 210 15.01 15.65 -20.71
C LEU A 210 15.40 14.82 -21.94
N ARG A 211 14.66 13.76 -22.25
CA ARG A 211 14.87 12.96 -23.47
C ARG A 211 14.74 13.83 -24.72
N ALA A 212 13.69 14.65 -24.82
CA ALA A 212 13.51 15.55 -25.96
C ALA A 212 14.64 16.58 -26.11
N VAL A 213 15.18 17.10 -24.99
CA VAL A 213 16.33 18.01 -25.02
C VAL A 213 17.60 17.28 -25.48
N GLN A 214 17.86 16.07 -24.98
CA GLN A 214 18.99 15.25 -25.40
C GLN A 214 18.89 14.90 -26.90
N ASP A 215 17.72 14.48 -27.38
CA ASP A 215 17.51 14.13 -28.78
C ASP A 215 17.76 15.31 -29.73
N LYS A 216 17.31 16.52 -29.34
CA LYS A 216 17.60 17.75 -30.10
C LYS A 216 19.10 18.04 -30.13
N LEU A 217 19.78 17.94 -29.00
CA LEU A 217 21.21 18.21 -28.92
C LEU A 217 22.06 17.21 -29.71
N ILE A 218 21.69 15.93 -29.70
CA ILE A 218 22.36 14.91 -30.52
C ILE A 218 22.19 15.22 -32.00
N LYS A 219 20.99 15.63 -32.45
CA LYS A 219 20.75 16.04 -33.84
C LYS A 219 21.56 17.27 -34.24
N GLU A 220 21.60 18.29 -33.38
CA GLU A 220 22.38 19.51 -33.62
C GLU A 220 23.89 19.23 -33.70
N LEU A 221 24.42 18.39 -32.81
CA LEU A 221 25.82 17.94 -32.84
C LEU A 221 26.15 17.10 -34.08
N ALA A 222 25.25 16.20 -34.49
CA ALA A 222 25.43 15.39 -35.69
C ALA A 222 25.47 16.27 -36.95
N ASN A 223 24.55 17.23 -37.08
CA ASN A 223 24.54 18.20 -38.17
C ASN A 223 25.82 19.05 -38.17
N ALA A 224 26.27 19.51 -37.01
CA ALA A 224 27.49 20.29 -36.89
C ALA A 224 28.76 19.51 -37.26
N ARG A 225 28.83 18.19 -36.98
CA ARG A 225 29.92 17.31 -37.45
C ARG A 225 29.90 17.11 -38.96
N ASN A 226 28.72 16.88 -39.54
CA ASN A 226 28.61 16.67 -40.99
C ASN A 226 29.06 17.91 -41.78
N VAL A 227 28.65 19.11 -41.37
CA VAL A 227 29.09 20.37 -42.01
C VAL A 227 30.61 20.56 -41.98
N ARG A 228 31.28 20.04 -40.95
CA ARG A 228 32.74 20.14 -40.78
C ARG A 228 33.53 19.15 -41.64
N ILE A 229 32.88 18.10 -42.14
CA ILE A 229 33.48 17.09 -43.03
C ILE A 229 33.28 17.50 -44.50
N THR A 230 32.26 18.30 -44.79
CA THR A 230 31.90 18.74 -46.15
C THR A 230 32.46 20.10 -46.57
N LEU A 231 33.00 20.91 -45.63
CA LEU A 231 33.74 22.15 -45.89
C LEU A 231 35.23 21.86 -46.01
#